data_AF-A0A1Y4SHQ0-F1
#
_entry.id   AF-A0A1Y4SHQ0-F1
#
_cell.length_a   1.000
_cell.length_b   1.000
_cell.length_c   1.000
_cell.angle_alpha   90.00
_cell.angle_beta   90.00
_cell.angle_gamma   90.00
#
_symmetry.space_group_name_H-M   'P 1'
#
loop_
_entity.id
_entity.type
_entity.pdbx_description
1 polymer ?
#
loop_
_entity_poly.entity_id
_entity_poly.type
_entity_poly.pdbx_seq_one_letter_code
_entity_poly.pdbx_strand_id
1 'polypeptide(L)'
;MKRNIKEEIDRELSYIQADEQKLQNILERRPEQHRGISKARVALCVMLLVLLASVPVSASVLRTIRGTTRITEENRELVGQKQYAVSEDAEEGIGQEHAGTEMPEVSPYMTAEAASEQTDGIIREIGLDREGNPCLYDGQIITVIELNEASEGKSWKIEPLLSGNGDVTVFARGNGEGWYLKEGQTLTLRYRIDPSEVFGGDVENGETMSVGYICNHTFQSAQLHVKAKEFSYTLTAPEDGVYYFYNENFSAGYIYLSEGEIAAGEQGR
;
A
#
# COMPACT_ATOMS: atom_id res chain seq x y z
N MET A 1 -33.43 57.02 32.75
CA MET A 1 -33.56 55.69 33.49
C MET A 1 -32.19 55.24 34.02
N LYS A 2 -31.71 56.01 35.04
CA LYS A 2 -30.40 56.07 35.73
C LYS A 2 -30.22 54.83 36.62
N ARG A 3 -29.85 53.71 36.02
CA ARG A 3 -29.38 52.40 36.53
C ARG A 3 -28.36 52.58 37.67
N ASN A 4 -28.84 52.31 38.93
CA ASN A 4 -28.31 52.33 40.32
C ASN A 4 -27.00 51.55 40.44
N ILE A 5 -25.92 52.06 39.93
CA ILE A 5 -24.47 51.73 39.94
C ILE A 5 -24.10 51.08 41.27
N LYS A 6 -24.89 51.23 42.30
CA LYS A 6 -24.59 50.59 43.60
C LYS A 6 -24.99 49.11 43.59
N GLU A 7 -25.92 48.78 42.78
CA GLU A 7 -26.37 47.38 42.74
C GLU A 7 -25.45 46.54 41.84
N GLU A 8 -24.82 47.22 40.94
CA GLU A 8 -23.89 46.50 40.04
C GLU A 8 -22.52 46.32 40.71
N ILE A 9 -22.25 47.23 41.57
CA ILE A 9 -20.97 47.08 42.30
C ILE A 9 -21.12 46.03 43.40
N ASP A 10 -22.32 45.93 43.97
CA ASP A 10 -22.55 44.91 45.01
C ASP A 10 -22.65 43.51 44.41
N ARG A 11 -23.07 43.45 43.23
CA ARG A 11 -23.14 42.14 42.52
C ARG A 11 -21.74 41.68 42.10
N GLU A 12 -20.95 42.62 41.71
CA GLU A 12 -19.60 42.22 41.27
C GLU A 12 -18.71 41.90 42.48
N LEU A 13 -19.00 42.55 43.62
CA LEU A 13 -18.20 42.27 44.82
C LEU A 13 -18.61 40.92 45.44
N SER A 14 -19.83 40.47 45.18
CA SER A 14 -20.26 39.15 45.71
C SER A 14 -19.65 38.00 44.89
N TYR A 15 -19.28 38.32 43.61
CA TYR A 15 -18.64 37.29 42.76
C TYR A 15 -17.15 37.17 43.10
N ILE A 16 -16.62 38.24 43.57
CA ILE A 16 -15.17 38.22 43.88
C ILE A 16 -14.96 37.59 45.28
N GLN A 17 -15.92 37.72 46.18
CA GLN A 17 -15.79 37.12 47.53
C GLN A 17 -16.03 35.61 47.49
N ALA A 18 -16.82 35.13 46.50
CA ALA A 18 -17.10 33.69 46.31
C ALA A 18 -15.90 32.99 45.66
N ASP A 19 -15.04 33.72 44.98
CA ASP A 19 -13.87 33.15 44.29
C ASP A 19 -12.64 33.16 45.22
N GLU A 20 -12.66 34.01 46.19
CA GLU A 20 -11.56 34.02 47.19
C GLU A 20 -11.76 32.93 48.25
N GLN A 21 -13.01 32.59 48.50
CA GLN A 21 -13.28 31.47 49.42
C GLN A 21 -12.99 30.12 48.76
N LYS A 22 -13.12 30.10 47.44
CA LYS A 22 -12.79 28.88 46.67
C LYS A 22 -11.27 28.70 46.55
N LEU A 23 -10.64 29.81 46.54
CA LEU A 23 -9.17 29.72 46.40
C LEU A 23 -8.51 29.50 47.77
N GLN A 24 -9.18 29.94 48.81
CA GLN A 24 -8.67 29.66 50.17
C GLN A 24 -8.96 28.21 50.57
N ASN A 25 -10.02 27.60 49.95
CA ASN A 25 -10.31 26.16 50.17
C ASN A 25 -9.32 25.27 49.41
N ILE A 26 -8.76 25.84 48.30
CA ILE A 26 -7.77 25.07 47.50
C ILE A 26 -6.39 25.21 48.15
N LEU A 27 -6.21 26.36 48.78
CA LEU A 27 -4.85 26.57 49.32
C LEU A 27 -4.74 25.95 50.72
N GLU A 28 -5.93 25.63 51.38
CA GLU A 28 -5.90 25.05 52.74
C GLU A 28 -6.12 23.54 52.68
N ARG A 29 -6.20 22.97 51.34
CA ARG A 29 -6.24 21.50 51.24
C ARG A 29 -4.86 20.92 51.51
N ARG A 30 -4.50 20.61 52.73
CA ARG A 30 -3.43 19.75 53.27
C ARG A 30 -3.04 18.65 52.28
N PRO A 31 -1.75 18.50 51.77
CA PRO A 31 -1.32 17.45 50.82
C PRO A 31 -1.69 16.05 51.34
N GLU A 32 -2.87 15.51 51.10
CA GLU A 32 -3.21 14.08 51.19
C GLU A 32 -2.09 13.21 50.61
N GLN A 33 -1.12 12.75 51.38
CA GLN A 33 -0.44 11.45 51.50
C GLN A 33 -0.56 10.62 50.22
N HIS A 34 0.20 10.91 49.11
CA HIS A 34 0.61 10.11 47.93
C HIS A 34 0.32 8.62 48.15
N ARG A 35 -0.92 8.20 47.95
CA ARG A 35 -1.33 6.79 47.71
C ARG A 35 -0.55 6.18 46.54
N GLY A 36 0.71 5.81 46.75
CA GLY A 36 1.58 4.82 46.08
C GLY A 36 0.85 4.02 45.00
N ILE A 37 1.02 4.44 43.75
CA ILE A 37 0.68 3.64 42.55
C ILE A 37 0.63 2.15 42.89
N SER A 38 -0.52 1.56 43.03
CA SER A 38 -0.79 0.14 43.36
C SER A 38 0.06 -0.80 42.48
N LYS A 39 0.96 -1.49 43.06
CA LYS A 39 1.84 -2.54 42.48
C LYS A 39 1.15 -3.26 41.31
N ALA A 40 -0.20 -3.14 41.23
CA ALA A 40 -0.96 -3.78 40.13
C ALA A 40 -0.93 -2.92 38.86
N ARG A 41 -0.78 -1.65 39.01
CA ARG A 41 -0.73 -0.73 37.86
C ARG A 41 0.68 -0.65 37.27
N VAL A 42 1.64 -0.87 38.17
CA VAL A 42 3.04 -0.92 37.67
C VAL A 42 3.28 -2.26 36.94
N ALA A 43 2.62 -3.29 37.38
CA ALA A 43 2.77 -4.60 36.72
C ALA A 43 2.06 -4.61 35.35
N LEU A 44 0.98 -3.88 35.27
CA LEU A 44 0.25 -3.79 33.98
C LEU A 44 1.05 -2.92 32.98
N CYS A 45 1.72 -1.91 33.44
CA CYS A 45 2.52 -1.07 32.53
C CYS A 45 3.77 -1.81 32.06
N VAL A 46 4.31 -2.65 32.94
CA VAL A 46 5.51 -3.44 32.55
C VAL A 46 5.10 -4.57 31.59
N MET A 47 3.94 -5.12 31.76
CA MET A 47 3.44 -6.16 30.83
C MET A 47 3.09 -5.55 29.47
N LEU A 48 2.53 -4.31 29.50
CA LEU A 48 2.22 -3.63 28.22
C LEU A 48 3.51 -3.21 27.51
N LEU A 49 4.51 -2.92 28.30
CA LEU A 49 5.80 -2.53 27.67
C LEU A 49 6.53 -3.76 27.13
N VAL A 50 6.36 -4.94 27.80
CA VAL A 50 6.97 -6.20 27.32
C VAL A 50 6.18 -6.72 26.11
N LEU A 51 4.84 -6.49 26.03
CA LEU A 51 4.04 -6.89 24.87
C LEU A 51 4.30 -5.92 23.69
N LEU A 52 4.61 -4.62 24.05
CA LEU A 52 4.90 -3.65 22.97
C LEU A 52 6.35 -3.82 22.50
N ALA A 53 7.18 -4.38 23.47
CA ALA A 53 8.57 -4.61 23.06
C ALA A 53 8.70 -5.97 22.36
N SER A 54 7.68 -6.89 22.57
CA SER A 54 7.71 -8.17 21.84
C SER A 54 7.06 -8.02 20.46
N VAL A 55 6.55 -6.79 20.09
CA VAL A 55 5.96 -6.56 18.76
C VAL A 55 7.06 -6.11 17.78
N PRO A 56 8.40 -5.94 18.24
CA PRO A 56 9.26 -5.78 17.05
C PRO A 56 10.21 -6.97 16.88
N VAL A 57 9.93 -8.14 17.48
CA VAL A 57 10.83 -9.26 17.14
C VAL A 57 10.05 -10.27 16.30
N SER A 58 8.88 -9.96 15.91
CA SER A 58 8.24 -10.82 14.88
C SER A 58 8.25 -10.11 13.52
N ALA A 59 8.70 -8.87 13.42
CA ALA A 59 8.79 -8.22 12.08
C ALA A 59 10.20 -8.41 11.50
N SER A 60 11.17 -8.95 12.30
CA SER A 60 12.52 -9.19 11.75
C SER A 60 12.69 -10.66 11.34
N VAL A 61 11.63 -11.55 11.54
CA VAL A 61 11.76 -12.98 11.19
C VAL A 61 10.82 -13.28 10.01
N LEU A 62 10.27 -12.16 9.27
CA LEU A 62 9.69 -12.58 7.96
C LEU A 62 10.24 -11.70 6.85
N ARG A 63 11.53 -11.31 6.85
CA ARG A 63 12.24 -10.51 5.82
C ARG A 63 11.87 -10.96 4.41
N THR A 64 10.63 -11.60 4.18
CA THR A 64 10.31 -11.87 2.77
C THR A 64 9.33 -10.81 2.24
N ILE A 65 9.85 -9.90 1.34
CA ILE A 65 8.97 -8.93 0.66
C ILE A 65 7.78 -9.67 0.03
N ARG A 66 6.58 -9.41 0.68
CA ARG A 66 5.38 -9.93 -0.03
C ARG A 66 4.81 -8.82 -0.94
N GLY A 67 4.89 -9.04 -2.26
CA GLY A 67 4.35 -8.07 -3.24
C GLY A 67 5.37 -6.97 -3.56
N THR A 68 4.84 -5.86 -4.07
CA THR A 68 5.68 -4.68 -4.37
C THR A 68 5.74 -3.73 -3.17
N THR A 69 6.99 -3.25 -2.94
CA THR A 69 7.15 -2.37 -1.76
C THR A 69 7.84 -1.08 -2.18
N ARG A 70 7.36 -0.01 -1.43
CA ARG A 70 8.09 1.27 -1.64
C ARG A 70 9.42 1.25 -0.89
N ILE A 71 10.45 1.79 -1.66
CA ILE A 71 11.77 1.76 -1.01
C ILE A 71 12.00 3.14 -0.36
N THR A 72 12.24 3.04 1.00
CA THR A 72 12.59 4.22 1.82
C THR A 72 13.96 4.00 2.44
N GLU A 73 14.35 5.02 3.11
CA GLU A 73 15.65 4.88 3.79
C GLU A 73 15.62 3.74 4.83
N GLU A 74 14.53 3.48 5.40
CA GLU A 74 14.43 2.48 6.49
C GLU A 74 14.47 1.05 5.95
N ASN A 75 14.04 0.95 4.61
CA ASN A 75 14.02 -0.47 4.17
C ASN A 75 14.89 -0.67 2.93
N ARG A 76 15.84 0.18 2.83
CA ARG A 76 16.73 0.15 1.65
C ARG A 76 17.58 -1.13 1.66
N GLU A 77 17.73 -1.60 2.80
CA GLU A 77 18.55 -2.83 2.88
C GLU A 77 17.90 -4.00 2.13
N LEU A 78 16.57 -3.81 1.88
CA LEU A 78 15.89 -4.90 1.15
C LEU A 78 16.41 -5.01 -0.29
N VAL A 79 16.94 -3.79 -0.68
CA VAL A 79 17.45 -3.74 -2.06
C VAL A 79 18.78 -4.50 -2.14
N GLY A 80 18.79 -5.71 -2.73
CA GLY A 80 20.06 -6.47 -2.88
C GLY A 80 19.93 -7.87 -2.26
N GLN A 81 18.83 -8.00 -1.56
CA GLN A 81 18.67 -9.35 -0.96
C GLN A 81 18.18 -10.36 -2.00
N LYS A 82 18.59 -11.59 -1.75
CA LYS A 82 18.12 -12.66 -2.66
C LYS A 82 16.64 -12.95 -2.42
N GLN A 83 16.03 -13.15 -3.48
CA GLN A 83 14.61 -13.56 -3.32
C GLN A 83 14.53 -15.08 -3.14
N TYR A 84 13.98 -15.47 -1.93
CA TYR A 84 13.74 -16.92 -1.79
C TYR A 84 12.25 -17.22 -2.01
N ALA A 85 11.94 -17.80 -3.15
CA ALA A 85 10.55 -18.28 -3.28
C ALA A 85 10.18 -19.21 -2.13
N VAL A 86 9.36 -18.70 -1.15
CA VAL A 86 8.91 -19.64 -0.09
C VAL A 86 7.80 -20.53 -0.66
N SER A 87 8.19 -21.68 -1.25
CA SER A 87 7.13 -22.67 -1.54
C SER A 87 6.51 -23.20 -0.24
N GLU A 88 5.36 -22.64 0.23
CA GLU A 88 4.65 -23.35 1.32
C GLU A 88 4.54 -24.85 1.01
N ASP A 89 5.61 -25.60 1.28
CA ASP A 89 5.47 -27.07 1.30
C ASP A 89 4.07 -27.48 1.74
N ALA A 90 3.06 -27.57 0.83
CA ALA A 90 1.88 -28.40 1.12
C ALA A 90 2.17 -29.44 2.21
N GLU A 91 2.17 -29.06 3.51
CA GLU A 91 2.14 -30.10 4.58
C GLU A 91 2.11 -31.51 4.00
N GLU A 92 3.26 -32.10 3.67
CA GLU A 92 3.50 -33.57 3.66
C GLU A 92 2.64 -34.29 4.69
N GLY A 93 1.30 -34.05 4.78
CA GLY A 93 0.56 -35.09 5.52
C GLY A 93 -0.74 -35.45 4.79
N ILE A 94 -0.74 -35.62 3.51
CA ILE A 94 -1.92 -36.41 3.08
C ILE A 94 -1.45 -37.46 2.06
N GLY A 95 -0.33 -38.04 2.23
CA GLY A 95 -0.06 -39.18 1.31
C GLY A 95 -0.11 -40.51 2.07
N GLN A 96 -1.29 -40.89 2.35
CA GLN A 96 -1.47 -42.34 2.04
C GLN A 96 -2.77 -42.83 2.68
N GLU A 97 -3.95 -42.53 2.04
CA GLU A 97 -4.96 -43.62 1.92
C GLU A 97 -6.25 -43.05 1.32
N HIS A 98 -6.22 -42.48 0.14
CA HIS A 98 -7.53 -42.61 -0.53
C HIS A 98 -7.34 -42.66 -2.04
N ALA A 99 -6.66 -43.68 -2.61
CA ALA A 99 -6.80 -44.16 -4.00
C ALA A 99 -8.27 -44.17 -4.44
N GLY A 100 -8.87 -42.94 -4.48
CA GLY A 100 -10.10 -42.82 -5.30
C GLY A 100 -10.74 -41.44 -5.12
N THR A 101 -9.98 -40.37 -4.64
CA THR A 101 -10.68 -39.07 -4.59
C THR A 101 -10.01 -38.12 -5.59
N GLU A 102 -10.39 -38.11 -6.90
CA GLU A 102 -10.12 -37.05 -7.90
C GLU A 102 -9.59 -35.76 -7.24
N MET A 103 -8.28 -35.65 -7.04
CA MET A 103 -7.66 -34.37 -6.67
C MET A 103 -8.41 -33.18 -7.32
N PRO A 104 -9.04 -32.34 -6.46
CA PRO A 104 -9.74 -31.23 -7.10
C PRO A 104 -8.85 -30.51 -8.13
N GLU A 105 -9.18 -30.57 -9.43
CA GLU A 105 -8.55 -29.72 -10.47
C GLU A 105 -8.40 -28.26 -9.97
N VAL A 106 -7.31 -27.98 -9.31
CA VAL A 106 -7.11 -26.58 -8.85
C VAL A 106 -6.65 -25.74 -10.06
N SER A 107 -7.58 -24.81 -10.50
CA SER A 107 -7.25 -23.86 -11.58
C SER A 107 -5.98 -23.06 -11.23
N PRO A 108 -5.02 -22.97 -12.16
CA PRO A 108 -3.78 -22.21 -11.95
C PRO A 108 -4.02 -20.69 -11.97
N TYR A 109 -5.33 -20.31 -12.08
CA TYR A 109 -5.57 -18.87 -12.27
C TYR A 109 -6.26 -18.28 -11.02
N MET A 110 -5.90 -17.05 -10.82
CA MET A 110 -6.54 -16.30 -9.71
C MET A 110 -8.01 -16.01 -10.05
N THR A 111 -8.83 -16.15 -9.00
CA THR A 111 -10.25 -15.77 -9.23
C THR A 111 -10.42 -14.25 -9.13
N ALA A 112 -11.52 -13.73 -9.71
CA ALA A 112 -11.82 -12.28 -9.61
C ALA A 112 -12.04 -11.87 -8.15
N GLU A 113 -12.67 -12.75 -7.42
CA GLU A 113 -12.91 -12.43 -6.00
C GLU A 113 -11.59 -12.23 -5.23
N ALA A 114 -10.68 -13.11 -5.48
CA ALA A 114 -9.37 -12.95 -4.78
C ALA A 114 -8.67 -11.66 -5.22
N ALA A 115 -8.72 -11.41 -6.50
CA ALA A 115 -8.10 -10.14 -6.97
C ALA A 115 -8.80 -8.92 -6.37
N SER A 116 -10.11 -9.00 -6.38
CA SER A 116 -10.86 -7.86 -5.80
C SER A 116 -10.50 -7.65 -4.33
N GLU A 117 -10.32 -8.68 -3.61
CA GLU A 117 -9.96 -8.55 -2.18
C GLU A 117 -8.57 -7.91 -2.03
N GLN A 118 -7.62 -8.27 -2.89
CA GLN A 118 -6.24 -7.73 -2.74
C GLN A 118 -6.19 -6.26 -3.16
N THR A 119 -7.24 -5.89 -4.00
CA THR A 119 -7.09 -4.52 -4.55
C THR A 119 -8.20 -3.62 -4.03
N ASP A 120 -8.93 -4.16 -3.10
CA ASP A 120 -10.06 -3.40 -2.53
C ASP A 120 -11.04 -2.95 -3.62
N GLY A 121 -11.22 -3.83 -4.60
CA GLY A 121 -12.35 -3.60 -5.53
C GLY A 121 -11.87 -2.97 -6.84
N ILE A 122 -10.64 -2.65 -6.99
CA ILE A 122 -10.16 -2.07 -8.26
C ILE A 122 -10.31 -3.10 -9.39
N ILE A 123 -10.01 -4.37 -9.05
CA ILE A 123 -10.20 -5.45 -10.04
C ILE A 123 -11.41 -6.31 -9.63
N ARG A 124 -12.43 -6.36 -10.58
CA ARG A 124 -13.63 -7.18 -10.24
C ARG A 124 -13.87 -8.24 -11.34
N GLU A 125 -13.12 -7.95 -12.37
CA GLU A 125 -13.20 -8.94 -13.47
C GLU A 125 -11.79 -9.15 -14.04
N ILE A 126 -11.58 -10.49 -14.51
CA ILE A 126 -10.26 -10.78 -15.10
C ILE A 126 -10.45 -11.07 -16.60
N GLY A 127 -9.77 -10.25 -17.34
CA GLY A 127 -9.86 -10.43 -18.80
C GLY A 127 -9.13 -11.71 -19.25
N LEU A 128 -9.26 -11.95 -20.56
CA LEU A 128 -8.64 -13.18 -21.12
C LEU A 128 -7.49 -12.78 -22.07
N ASP A 129 -6.47 -13.66 -22.05
CA ASP A 129 -5.40 -13.41 -23.04
C ASP A 129 -5.78 -13.95 -24.42
N ARG A 130 -4.85 -13.92 -25.35
CA ARG A 130 -5.17 -14.26 -26.76
C ARG A 130 -5.58 -15.73 -26.89
N GLU A 131 -5.15 -16.45 -25.93
CA GLU A 131 -5.48 -17.89 -26.00
C GLU A 131 -6.77 -18.20 -25.21
N GLY A 132 -7.36 -17.19 -24.73
CA GLY A 132 -8.66 -17.37 -24.02
C GLY A 132 -8.47 -17.74 -22.55
N ASN A 133 -7.20 -17.56 -22.05
CA ASN A 133 -6.97 -17.87 -20.61
C ASN A 133 -7.02 -16.60 -19.76
N PRO A 134 -7.48 -16.76 -18.45
CA PRO A 134 -7.42 -15.58 -17.56
C PRO A 134 -5.99 -15.05 -17.42
N CYS A 135 -5.95 -13.74 -17.25
CA CYS A 135 -4.65 -13.06 -17.37
C CYS A 135 -3.97 -12.93 -16.01
N LEU A 136 -4.58 -13.57 -14.96
CA LEU A 136 -3.94 -13.51 -13.64
C LEU A 136 -3.79 -14.93 -13.09
N TYR A 137 -2.57 -15.16 -12.56
CA TYR A 137 -2.29 -16.53 -12.07
C TYR A 137 -2.44 -16.59 -10.54
N ASP A 138 -2.83 -17.80 -10.27
CA ASP A 138 -2.95 -18.04 -8.81
C ASP A 138 -1.56 -17.99 -8.17
N GLY A 139 -1.43 -17.21 -7.03
CA GLY A 139 -0.13 -17.11 -6.31
C GLY A 139 0.51 -15.73 -6.50
N GLN A 140 -0.06 -15.06 -7.56
CA GLN A 140 0.49 -13.69 -7.70
C GLN A 140 -0.03 -12.77 -6.58
N ILE A 141 0.88 -11.91 -6.17
CA ILE A 141 0.47 -10.87 -5.18
C ILE A 141 0.32 -9.53 -5.93
N ILE A 142 -0.87 -8.91 -5.67
CA ILE A 142 -1.15 -7.62 -6.33
C ILE A 142 -1.06 -6.51 -5.26
N THR A 143 -0.19 -5.57 -5.63
CA THR A 143 -0.08 -4.44 -4.69
C THR A 143 -0.48 -3.14 -5.39
N VAL A 144 -1.37 -2.38 -4.64
CA VAL A 144 -1.77 -1.08 -5.21
C VAL A 144 -0.88 0.03 -4.61
N ILE A 145 -0.22 0.76 -5.60
CA ILE A 145 0.63 1.88 -5.14
C ILE A 145 -0.06 3.21 -5.47
N GLU A 146 -0.31 3.92 -4.38
CA GLU A 146 -0.90 5.25 -4.60
C GLU A 146 0.18 6.31 -4.88
N LEU A 147 -0.20 7.11 -5.86
CA LEU A 147 0.87 8.04 -6.31
C LEU A 147 0.51 9.45 -5.87
N ASN A 148 1.65 10.12 -5.68
CA ASN A 148 1.46 11.55 -5.38
C ASN A 148 1.50 12.38 -6.66
N GLU A 149 0.57 13.28 -6.60
CA GLU A 149 0.54 14.18 -7.78
C GLU A 149 1.77 15.10 -7.77
N ALA A 150 2.48 15.08 -8.94
CA ALA A 150 3.67 15.94 -9.06
C ALA A 150 3.30 17.29 -9.68
N SER A 151 2.35 17.27 -10.62
CA SER A 151 1.75 18.49 -11.23
C SER A 151 0.23 18.33 -11.32
N GLU A 152 -0.38 19.35 -10.90
CA GLU A 152 -1.85 19.27 -10.78
C GLU A 152 -2.48 18.73 -12.08
N GLY A 153 -2.90 17.49 -11.91
CA GLY A 153 -3.76 16.89 -12.95
C GLY A 153 -2.93 16.54 -14.18
N LYS A 154 -1.63 16.65 -14.05
CA LYS A 154 -0.88 16.42 -15.30
C LYS A 154 0.13 15.28 -15.11
N SER A 155 0.62 15.23 -13.87
CA SER A 155 1.62 14.14 -13.74
C SER A 155 1.64 13.62 -12.31
N TRP A 156 2.11 12.30 -12.24
CA TRP A 156 2.16 11.58 -10.95
C TRP A 156 3.50 10.83 -10.85
N LYS A 157 4.07 11.01 -9.63
CA LYS A 157 5.43 10.46 -9.49
C LYS A 157 5.38 9.03 -8.92
N ILE A 158 6.20 8.28 -9.56
CA ILE A 158 6.39 6.91 -8.99
C ILE A 158 7.71 6.89 -8.21
N GLU A 159 7.58 6.65 -6.89
CA GLU A 159 8.79 6.56 -6.04
C GLU A 159 9.47 5.19 -6.23
N PRO A 160 10.66 5.15 -5.75
CA PRO A 160 11.37 3.87 -5.91
C PRO A 160 10.59 2.69 -5.32
N LEU A 161 10.63 1.61 -6.12
CA LEU A 161 9.84 0.43 -5.74
C LEU A 161 10.71 -0.83 -5.92
N LEU A 162 10.41 -1.77 -5.14
CA LEU A 162 11.01 -3.10 -5.31
C LEU A 162 9.90 -4.15 -5.49
N SER A 163 10.01 -4.81 -6.59
CA SER A 163 8.94 -5.78 -6.92
C SER A 163 9.54 -7.19 -7.06
N GLY A 164 8.77 -8.13 -6.45
CA GLY A 164 9.21 -9.55 -6.53
C GLY A 164 8.73 -10.23 -7.81
N ASN A 165 9.37 -11.37 -8.03
CA ASN A 165 8.96 -12.17 -9.20
C ASN A 165 7.47 -12.54 -9.14
N GLY A 166 6.82 -12.21 -10.31
CA GLY A 166 5.41 -12.62 -10.42
C GLY A 166 4.46 -11.59 -9.79
N ASP A 167 5.05 -10.61 -9.04
CA ASP A 167 4.16 -9.62 -8.41
C ASP A 167 3.57 -8.67 -9.47
N VAL A 168 2.36 -8.26 -9.14
CA VAL A 168 1.69 -7.26 -10.00
C VAL A 168 1.55 -5.95 -9.20
N THR A 169 2.07 -4.92 -9.80
CA THR A 169 1.93 -3.58 -9.18
C THR A 169 0.88 -2.75 -9.95
N VAL A 170 -0.12 -2.27 -9.18
CA VAL A 170 -1.17 -1.42 -9.78
C VAL A 170 -0.97 0.01 -9.27
N PHE A 171 -0.97 0.91 -10.23
CA PHE A 171 -0.80 2.32 -9.81
C PHE A 171 -2.16 3.02 -9.78
N ALA A 172 -2.26 3.81 -8.70
CA ALA A 172 -3.53 4.53 -8.52
C ALA A 172 -3.24 5.96 -8.04
N ARG A 173 -4.22 6.84 -8.42
CA ARG A 173 -4.08 8.21 -7.85
C ARG A 173 -4.23 8.19 -6.33
N GLY A 174 -3.93 9.49 -5.73
CA GLY A 174 -4.15 9.59 -4.26
C GLY A 174 -5.56 9.14 -3.86
N ASN A 175 -5.58 8.15 -2.78
CA ASN A 175 -6.84 7.63 -2.19
C ASN A 175 -7.35 6.40 -2.94
N GLY A 176 -6.52 5.84 -3.89
CA GLY A 176 -6.88 4.53 -4.49
C GLY A 176 -7.73 4.70 -5.76
N GLU A 177 -7.91 5.95 -6.24
CA GLU A 177 -8.76 6.17 -7.42
C GLU A 177 -7.92 6.03 -8.70
N GLY A 178 -8.66 5.68 -9.85
CA GLY A 178 -8.01 5.61 -11.19
C GLY A 178 -8.14 6.93 -11.94
N TRP A 179 -7.64 6.88 -13.20
CA TRP A 179 -7.76 8.07 -14.07
C TRP A 179 -8.97 7.93 -15.01
N TYR A 180 -9.77 8.93 -14.81
CA TYR A 180 -10.86 8.88 -15.82
C TYR A 180 -10.38 9.47 -17.14
N LEU A 181 -10.62 8.67 -18.23
CA LEU A 181 -10.23 9.14 -19.58
C LEU A 181 -11.41 9.01 -20.53
N LYS A 182 -11.50 10.15 -21.36
CA LYS A 182 -12.42 9.99 -22.49
C LYS A 182 -11.73 9.22 -23.62
N GLU A 183 -12.70 8.60 -24.42
CA GLU A 183 -12.14 7.87 -25.57
C GLU A 183 -11.19 8.78 -26.36
N GLY A 184 -9.98 8.20 -26.59
CA GLY A 184 -9.03 8.95 -27.45
C GLY A 184 -7.99 9.69 -26.58
N GLN A 185 -8.31 9.95 -25.31
CA GLN A 185 -7.31 10.59 -24.43
C GLN A 185 -6.19 9.61 -24.04
N THR A 186 -5.09 10.27 -23.68
CA THR A 186 -3.93 9.35 -23.47
C THR A 186 -3.37 9.55 -22.06
N LEU A 187 -2.67 8.51 -21.61
CA LEU A 187 -1.88 8.46 -20.38
C LEU A 187 -0.56 7.73 -20.65
N THR A 188 0.46 8.37 -20.17
CA THR A 188 1.75 7.75 -20.49
C THR A 188 2.48 7.35 -19.21
N LEU A 189 3.02 6.11 -19.26
CA LEU A 189 3.83 5.56 -18.17
C LEU A 189 5.29 5.50 -18.61
N ARG A 190 6.08 6.12 -17.65
CA ARG A 190 7.54 6.02 -17.87
C ARG A 190 8.26 5.58 -16.59
N TYR A 191 9.25 4.65 -16.81
CA TYR A 191 10.02 4.35 -15.59
C TYR A 191 11.43 3.89 -15.99
N ARG A 192 12.25 3.88 -14.94
CA ARG A 192 13.64 3.40 -15.07
C ARG A 192 13.91 2.29 -14.05
N ILE A 193 14.62 1.31 -14.57
CA ILE A 193 14.97 0.15 -13.73
C ILE A 193 16.49 0.18 -13.52
N ASP A 194 16.83 -0.10 -12.29
CA ASP A 194 18.28 -0.19 -12.01
C ASP A 194 18.65 -1.61 -11.58
N PRO A 195 19.12 -2.37 -12.54
CA PRO A 195 19.36 -3.79 -12.27
C PRO A 195 20.61 -4.02 -11.41
N SER A 196 21.47 -3.00 -11.32
CA SER A 196 22.69 -3.18 -10.49
C SER A 196 22.36 -3.16 -9.00
N GLU A 197 21.17 -2.79 -8.69
CA GLU A 197 20.82 -2.70 -7.25
C GLU A 197 20.25 -4.01 -6.73
N VAL A 198 20.02 -4.90 -7.63
CA VAL A 198 19.37 -6.11 -7.11
C VAL A 198 20.32 -7.30 -7.37
N PHE A 199 20.20 -8.27 -6.50
CA PHE A 199 21.05 -9.46 -6.62
C PHE A 199 20.71 -10.23 -7.90
N GLY A 200 21.78 -10.46 -8.73
CA GLY A 200 21.57 -11.30 -9.93
C GLY A 200 20.91 -10.51 -11.06
N GLY A 201 20.82 -9.17 -10.87
CA GLY A 201 20.19 -8.35 -11.93
C GLY A 201 21.02 -8.36 -13.22
N ASP A 202 20.36 -8.31 -14.35
CA ASP A 202 21.03 -8.21 -15.67
C ASP A 202 21.35 -6.74 -16.01
N VAL A 203 22.53 -6.32 -15.75
CA VAL A 203 22.92 -4.88 -15.83
C VAL A 203 23.02 -4.47 -17.31
N GLU A 204 23.31 -5.47 -18.14
CA GLU A 204 23.52 -5.11 -19.57
C GLU A 204 22.18 -4.93 -20.29
N ASN A 205 21.21 -5.75 -19.89
CA ASN A 205 20.01 -5.75 -20.77
C ASN A 205 18.78 -5.29 -20.00
N GLY A 206 18.90 -5.04 -18.68
CA GLY A 206 17.72 -4.67 -17.86
C GLY A 206 16.96 -5.89 -17.34
N GLU A 207 15.63 -5.65 -17.03
CA GLU A 207 14.81 -6.73 -16.47
C GLU A 207 13.51 -6.86 -17.28
N THR A 208 13.02 -8.11 -17.15
CA THR A 208 11.80 -8.38 -17.95
C THR A 208 10.53 -7.98 -17.17
N MET A 209 9.64 -7.26 -17.90
CA MET A 209 8.39 -6.79 -17.27
C MET A 209 7.27 -6.75 -18.32
N SER A 210 6.08 -6.90 -17.75
CA SER A 210 4.91 -6.63 -18.61
C SER A 210 4.10 -5.44 -18.06
N VAL A 211 3.56 -4.75 -19.07
CA VAL A 211 2.75 -3.58 -18.66
C VAL A 211 1.37 -3.67 -19.33
N GLY A 212 0.43 -3.28 -18.48
CA GLY A 212 -0.95 -3.25 -19.01
C GLY A 212 -1.82 -2.27 -18.22
N TYR A 213 -3.16 -2.47 -18.49
CA TYR A 213 -4.04 -1.53 -17.76
C TYR A 213 -5.31 -2.26 -17.31
N ILE A 214 -5.91 -1.62 -16.28
CA ILE A 214 -7.25 -2.01 -15.81
C ILE A 214 -8.25 -0.93 -16.24
N CYS A 215 -9.36 -1.49 -16.85
CA CYS A 215 -10.40 -0.53 -17.25
C CYS A 215 -11.76 -0.99 -16.73
N ASN A 216 -12.37 -0.04 -16.02
CA ASN A 216 -13.69 -0.32 -15.43
C ASN A 216 -13.72 -1.67 -14.71
N HIS A 217 -12.66 -1.86 -13.95
CA HIS A 217 -12.56 -2.98 -12.99
C HIS A 217 -12.20 -4.29 -13.69
N THR A 218 -11.86 -4.17 -14.97
CA THR A 218 -11.46 -5.41 -15.67
C THR A 218 -9.94 -5.38 -15.92
N PHE A 219 -9.29 -6.40 -15.39
CA PHE A 219 -7.84 -6.57 -15.63
C PHE A 219 -7.60 -7.07 -17.06
N GLN A 220 -6.93 -6.18 -17.84
CA GLN A 220 -6.72 -6.51 -19.28
C GLN A 220 -5.35 -7.16 -19.46
N SER A 221 -5.29 -7.95 -20.56
CA SER A 221 -3.98 -8.57 -20.86
C SER A 221 -2.90 -7.50 -21.09
N ALA A 222 -1.71 -7.94 -20.70
CA ALA A 222 -0.60 -6.97 -20.86
C ALA A 222 -0.45 -6.55 -22.32
N GLN A 223 -0.11 -5.27 -22.46
CA GLN A 223 0.02 -4.75 -23.84
C GLN A 223 1.49 -4.67 -24.26
N LEU A 224 2.28 -4.70 -23.28
CA LEU A 224 3.72 -4.60 -23.62
C LEU A 224 4.50 -5.59 -22.76
N HIS A 225 5.38 -6.35 -23.46
CA HIS A 225 6.37 -7.21 -22.79
C HIS A 225 7.78 -6.80 -23.22
N VAL A 226 8.54 -6.42 -22.17
CA VAL A 226 9.80 -5.77 -22.60
C VAL A 226 10.90 -6.18 -21.61
N LYS A 227 12.11 -6.29 -22.18
CA LYS A 227 13.33 -6.36 -21.33
C LYS A 227 14.22 -5.14 -21.59
N ALA A 228 14.24 -4.25 -20.59
CA ALA A 228 15.01 -3.00 -20.82
C ALA A 228 15.22 -2.29 -19.47
N LYS A 229 16.11 -1.24 -19.51
CA LYS A 229 16.39 -0.47 -18.27
C LYS A 229 15.44 0.73 -18.18
N GLU A 230 14.99 1.08 -19.34
CA GLU A 230 14.02 2.19 -19.38
C GLU A 230 12.93 1.88 -20.40
N PHE A 231 11.79 2.41 -20.09
CA PHE A 231 10.73 2.18 -21.10
C PHE A 231 9.60 3.19 -20.87
N SER A 232 8.82 3.36 -22.00
CA SER A 232 7.65 4.25 -22.00
C SER A 232 6.48 3.58 -22.74
N TYR A 233 5.36 3.71 -22.08
CA TYR A 233 4.14 3.16 -22.71
C TYR A 233 3.01 4.20 -22.63
N THR A 234 2.40 4.38 -23.85
CA THR A 234 1.28 5.33 -23.89
C THR A 234 -0.03 4.56 -24.18
N LEU A 235 -0.92 4.77 -23.19
CA LEU A 235 -2.29 4.23 -23.38
C LEU A 235 -3.19 5.29 -24.03
N THR A 236 -3.78 4.82 -25.18
CA THR A 236 -4.90 5.62 -25.72
C THR A 236 -6.23 4.94 -25.38
N ALA A 237 -7.07 5.73 -24.63
CA ALA A 237 -8.29 5.11 -24.09
C ALA A 237 -9.22 4.69 -25.24
N PRO A 238 -9.51 3.41 -25.26
CA PRO A 238 -10.41 2.94 -26.34
C PRO A 238 -11.86 3.32 -26.08
N GLU A 239 -12.16 3.55 -24.85
CA GLU A 239 -13.52 3.98 -24.45
C GLU A 239 -13.44 4.81 -23.17
N ASP A 240 -14.55 5.49 -23.00
CA ASP A 240 -14.59 6.25 -21.73
C ASP A 240 -14.52 5.29 -20.53
N GLY A 241 -13.74 5.82 -19.48
CA GLY A 241 -13.73 4.94 -18.28
C GLY A 241 -12.58 5.31 -17.34
N VAL A 242 -12.60 4.47 -16.30
CA VAL A 242 -11.54 4.67 -15.29
C VAL A 242 -10.42 3.64 -15.55
N TYR A 243 -9.19 4.24 -15.57
CA TYR A 243 -8.05 3.39 -15.97
C TYR A 243 -7.02 3.38 -14.83
N TYR A 244 -6.37 2.22 -14.74
CA TYR A 244 -5.18 2.03 -13.90
C TYR A 244 -4.07 1.39 -14.74
N PHE A 245 -2.81 1.84 -14.56
CA PHE A 245 -1.68 1.06 -15.11
C PHE A 245 -1.26 -0.06 -14.14
N TYR A 246 -0.85 -1.11 -14.72
CA TYR A 246 -0.16 -2.10 -13.85
C TYR A 246 1.09 -2.61 -14.57
N ASN A 247 2.05 -3.05 -13.70
CA ASN A 247 3.18 -3.83 -14.25
C ASN A 247 3.34 -5.17 -13.51
N GLU A 248 3.86 -6.06 -14.31
CA GLU A 248 4.12 -7.39 -13.74
C GLU A 248 5.62 -7.71 -13.88
N ASN A 249 6.11 -8.12 -12.71
CA ASN A 249 7.53 -8.55 -12.73
C ASN A 249 7.69 -9.97 -13.30
N PHE A 250 8.37 -9.99 -14.48
CA PHE A 250 8.56 -11.32 -15.11
C PHE A 250 10.03 -11.69 -15.10
N SER A 251 10.73 -11.07 -14.23
CA SER A 251 12.15 -11.47 -14.08
C SER A 251 12.32 -12.55 -13.01
N ALA A 252 13.48 -13.25 -13.06
CA ALA A 252 13.73 -14.37 -12.12
C ALA A 252 13.86 -13.86 -10.67
N GLY A 253 14.11 -12.57 -10.50
CA GLY A 253 14.27 -12.00 -9.14
C GLY A 253 13.54 -10.65 -9.03
N TYR A 254 14.13 -9.90 -8.05
CA TYR A 254 13.50 -8.58 -7.83
C TYR A 254 13.77 -7.65 -9.02
N ILE A 255 12.80 -6.77 -9.14
CA ILE A 255 13.05 -5.61 -10.02
C ILE A 255 13.00 -4.35 -9.16
N TYR A 256 14.13 -3.61 -9.29
CA TYR A 256 14.15 -2.31 -8.58
C TYR A 256 13.83 -1.18 -9.57
N LEU A 257 12.61 -0.61 -9.36
CA LEU A 257 12.24 0.61 -10.11
C LEU A 257 12.76 1.87 -9.39
N SER A 258 13.71 2.53 -10.04
CA SER A 258 14.39 3.61 -9.29
C SER A 258 13.60 4.92 -9.39
N GLU A 259 12.89 5.02 -10.53
CA GLU A 259 12.05 6.23 -10.67
C GLU A 259 11.05 6.02 -11.81
N GLY A 260 9.99 6.89 -11.74
CA GLY A 260 8.98 6.76 -12.81
C GLY A 260 7.94 7.88 -12.70
N GLU A 261 7.12 7.90 -13.77
CA GLU A 261 6.04 8.90 -13.79
C GLU A 261 4.90 8.43 -14.70
N ILE A 262 3.74 8.92 -14.28
CA ILE A 262 2.58 8.81 -15.18
C ILE A 262 2.09 10.21 -15.52
N ALA A 263 1.90 10.37 -16.87
CA ALA A 263 1.52 11.73 -17.28
C ALA A 263 0.34 11.68 -18.24
N ALA A 264 -0.57 12.69 -18.01
CA ALA A 264 -1.74 12.79 -18.91
C ALA A 264 -1.29 13.45 -20.23
N GLY A 265 -1.74 12.90 -21.40
CA GLY A 265 -1.42 13.47 -22.72
C GLY A 265 -2.11 14.82 -22.93
N GLU A 266 -1.36 15.83 -23.70
CA GLU A 266 -1.93 17.15 -24.03
C GLU A 266 -3.09 17.01 -25.02
N GLN A 267 -4.32 17.36 -24.59
CA GLN A 267 -5.51 17.32 -25.48
C GLN A 267 -5.29 18.21 -26.71
N GLY A 268 -4.70 17.68 -27.86
CA GLY A 268 -4.65 18.34 -29.17
C GLY A 268 -5.86 19.26 -29.41
N ARG A 269 -5.89 20.58 -28.96
CA ARG A 269 -6.79 21.66 -29.43
C ARG A 269 -7.26 21.39 -30.88
#